data_AF-A0A172Y120-F1
#
_entry.id   AF-A0A172Y120-F1
#
_cell.length_a   1.000
_cell.length_b   1.000
_cell.length_c   1.000
_cell.angle_alpha   90.00
_cell.angle_beta   90.00
_cell.angle_gamma   90.00
#
_symmetry.space_group_name_H-M   'P 1'
#
loop_
_entity.id
_entity.type
_entity.pdbx_description
1 polymer ?
#
loop_
_entity_poly.entity_id
_entity_poly.type
_entity_poly.pdbx_seq_one_letter_code
_entity_poly.pdbx_strand_id
1 'polypeptide(L)'
;MQKAMIDIKNKDFIAAISNLDKNLQIFPNDPATLYFKGYSQIIIDQKEKGCKTLIDAIYYRSNSAKKVYAEKCIDYDPNLNIDKFKTGEFSLEILSNENLVYKFKRKNDIQYESYKDKIYTGKIVWLGSGDYKIVANQKTREIMPETPQFIIRVLKIEKNEYLYEKIEDTQVQFGLVKKL
;
A
#
# COMPACT_ATOMS: atom_id res chain seq x y z
N MET A 1 19.29 5.88 -16.25
CA MET A 1 19.51 5.09 -15.02
C MET A 1 20.97 5.05 -14.55
N GLN A 2 21.94 4.68 -15.40
CA GLN A 2 23.36 4.52 -14.99
C GLN A 2 23.97 5.75 -14.31
N LYS A 3 23.76 6.96 -14.86
CA LYS A 3 24.26 8.22 -14.25
C LYS A 3 23.74 8.42 -12.83
N ALA A 4 22.44 8.24 -12.61
CA ALA A 4 21.86 8.33 -11.27
C ALA A 4 22.49 7.34 -10.28
N MET A 5 22.86 6.13 -10.73
CA MET A 5 23.53 5.14 -9.87
C MET A 5 24.95 5.55 -9.49
N ILE A 6 25.67 6.22 -10.40
CA ILE A 6 26.98 6.81 -10.10
C ILE A 6 26.81 7.92 -9.05
N ASP A 7 25.83 8.80 -9.23
CA ASP A 7 25.55 9.90 -8.30
C ASP A 7 25.19 9.36 -6.90
N ILE A 8 24.33 8.33 -6.80
CA ILE A 8 24.00 7.67 -5.52
C ILE A 8 25.25 7.08 -4.87
N LYS A 9 26.11 6.38 -5.64
CA LYS A 9 27.37 5.83 -5.11
C LYS A 9 28.29 6.93 -4.57
N ASN A 10 28.29 8.10 -5.21
CA ASN A 10 29.04 9.28 -4.80
C ASN A 10 28.34 10.10 -3.70
N LYS A 11 27.16 9.66 -3.23
CA LYS A 11 26.30 10.37 -2.27
C LYS A 11 25.81 11.74 -2.74
N ASP A 12 25.84 12.00 -4.05
CA ASP A 12 25.22 13.18 -4.64
C ASP A 12 23.74 12.90 -4.94
N PHE A 13 22.93 12.91 -3.89
CA PHE A 13 21.51 12.55 -4.00
C PHE A 13 20.69 13.59 -4.76
N ILE A 14 21.14 14.85 -4.83
CA ILE A 14 20.46 15.90 -5.59
C ILE A 14 20.65 15.65 -7.10
N ALA A 15 21.89 15.40 -7.54
CA ALA A 15 22.16 15.04 -8.93
C ALA A 15 21.48 13.72 -9.30
N ALA A 16 21.50 12.73 -8.39
CA ALA A 16 20.81 11.47 -8.57
C ALA A 16 19.32 11.67 -8.85
N ILE A 17 18.62 12.44 -8.02
CA ILE A 17 17.18 12.74 -8.21
C ILE A 17 16.93 13.40 -9.56
N SER A 18 17.75 14.38 -9.97
CA SER A 18 17.61 15.02 -11.28
C SER A 18 17.74 14.02 -12.44
N ASN A 19 18.69 13.09 -12.34
CA ASN A 19 18.89 12.05 -13.35
C ASN A 19 17.81 10.95 -13.31
N LEU A 20 17.18 10.71 -12.15
CA LEU A 20 16.02 9.82 -12.02
C LEU A 20 14.77 10.45 -12.62
N ASP A 21 14.54 11.74 -12.40
CA ASP A 21 13.42 12.49 -12.98
C ASP A 21 13.45 12.44 -14.51
N LYS A 22 14.63 12.60 -15.12
CA LYS A 22 14.80 12.43 -16.57
C LYS A 22 14.44 11.02 -17.06
N ASN A 23 14.73 9.98 -16.28
CA ASN A 23 14.30 8.63 -16.65
C ASN A 23 12.78 8.47 -16.54
N LEU A 24 12.15 9.05 -15.51
CA LEU A 24 10.70 9.01 -15.33
C LEU A 24 9.94 9.80 -16.41
N GLN A 25 10.57 10.75 -17.09
CA GLN A 25 9.94 11.38 -18.27
C GLN A 25 9.76 10.39 -19.43
N ILE A 26 10.63 9.38 -19.53
CA ILE A 26 10.61 8.38 -20.60
C ILE A 26 9.85 7.13 -20.14
N PHE A 27 10.05 6.73 -18.88
CA PHE A 27 9.43 5.57 -18.24
C PHE A 27 8.74 5.99 -16.93
N PRO A 28 7.55 6.62 -16.98
CA PRO A 28 6.91 7.26 -15.82
C PRO A 28 6.64 6.34 -14.63
N ASN A 29 6.46 5.06 -14.89
CA ASN A 29 6.04 4.07 -13.91
C ASN A 29 7.16 3.06 -13.61
N ASP A 30 8.41 3.36 -13.95
CA ASP A 30 9.52 2.44 -13.71
C ASP A 30 9.75 2.22 -12.20
N PRO A 31 9.52 1.01 -11.66
CA PRO A 31 9.47 0.80 -10.21
C PRO A 31 10.83 0.96 -9.54
N ALA A 32 11.91 0.63 -10.26
CA ALA A 32 13.28 0.78 -9.77
C ALA A 32 13.67 2.25 -9.68
N THR A 33 13.39 3.04 -10.72
CA THR A 33 13.66 4.49 -10.74
C THR A 33 12.87 5.20 -9.64
N LEU A 34 11.58 4.87 -9.47
CA LEU A 34 10.76 5.41 -8.38
C LEU A 34 11.35 5.03 -7.00
N TYR A 35 11.74 3.78 -6.80
CA TYR A 35 12.39 3.33 -5.57
C TYR A 35 13.64 4.15 -5.23
N PHE A 36 14.59 4.25 -6.16
CA PHE A 36 15.83 4.99 -5.92
C PHE A 36 15.58 6.49 -5.69
N LYS A 37 14.57 7.05 -6.37
CA LYS A 37 14.19 8.46 -6.19
C LYS A 37 13.60 8.68 -4.80
N GLY A 38 12.63 7.86 -4.40
CA GLY A 38 11.99 7.95 -3.09
C GLY A 38 13.01 7.78 -1.95
N TYR A 39 13.92 6.83 -2.08
CA TYR A 39 14.99 6.64 -1.10
C TYR A 39 15.96 7.83 -1.03
N SER A 40 16.40 8.35 -2.19
CA SER A 40 17.28 9.53 -2.24
C SER A 40 16.61 10.77 -1.64
N GLN A 41 15.32 10.97 -1.88
CA GLN A 41 14.52 12.05 -1.30
C GLN A 41 14.48 11.96 0.23
N ILE A 42 14.29 10.76 0.80
CA ILE A 42 14.33 10.56 2.25
C ILE A 42 15.71 10.93 2.82
N ILE A 43 16.81 10.55 2.13
CA ILE A 43 18.17 10.84 2.59
C ILE A 43 18.45 12.35 2.67
N ILE A 44 17.88 13.15 1.75
CA ILE A 44 18.03 14.61 1.74
C ILE A 44 16.92 15.33 2.52
N ASP A 45 16.32 14.65 3.49
CA ASP A 45 15.29 15.17 4.41
C ASP A 45 13.98 15.63 3.72
N GLN A 46 13.71 15.14 2.51
CA GLN A 46 12.43 15.33 1.83
C GLN A 46 11.49 14.15 2.12
N LYS A 47 11.30 13.84 3.41
CA LYS A 47 10.62 12.60 3.86
C LYS A 47 9.25 12.40 3.23
N GLU A 48 8.37 13.41 3.27
CA GLU A 48 7.01 13.30 2.71
C GLU A 48 7.02 12.97 1.21
N LYS A 49 7.82 13.70 0.42
CA LYS A 49 7.97 13.45 -1.01
C LYS A 49 8.54 12.06 -1.29
N GLY A 50 9.51 11.64 -0.46
CA GLY A 50 10.09 10.31 -0.50
C GLY A 50 9.07 9.22 -0.24
N CYS A 51 8.26 9.34 0.81
CA CYS A 51 7.20 8.38 1.15
C CYS A 51 6.15 8.29 0.04
N LYS A 52 5.71 9.43 -0.51
CA LYS A 52 4.81 9.43 -1.68
C LYS A 52 5.41 8.72 -2.89
N THR A 53 6.68 8.97 -3.19
CA THR A 53 7.37 8.32 -4.32
C THR A 53 7.58 6.81 -4.08
N LEU A 54 7.84 6.39 -2.83
CA LEU A 54 7.90 4.97 -2.48
C LEU A 54 6.53 4.28 -2.60
N ILE A 55 5.44 4.96 -2.23
CA ILE A 55 4.07 4.48 -2.46
C ILE A 55 3.83 4.22 -3.94
N ASP A 56 4.24 5.14 -4.82
CA ASP A 56 4.16 4.93 -6.28
C ASP A 56 5.02 3.75 -6.72
N ALA A 57 6.25 3.60 -6.18
CA ALA A 57 7.10 2.45 -6.48
C ALA A 57 6.43 1.13 -6.08
N ILE A 58 5.79 1.05 -4.90
CA ILE A 58 5.07 -0.14 -4.42
C ILE A 58 3.86 -0.42 -5.29
N TYR A 59 3.10 0.61 -5.68
CA TYR A 59 1.96 0.50 -6.59
C TYR A 59 2.38 -0.17 -7.91
N TYR A 60 3.52 0.24 -8.46
CA TYR A 60 4.13 -0.39 -9.65
C TYR A 60 4.99 -1.62 -9.33
N ARG A 61 4.75 -2.30 -8.19
CA ARG A 61 5.32 -3.61 -7.84
C ARG A 61 6.82 -3.63 -7.46
N SER A 62 7.38 -2.52 -6.99
CA SER A 62 8.75 -2.52 -6.44
C SER A 62 8.82 -3.24 -5.10
N ASN A 63 9.46 -4.43 -5.07
CA ASN A 63 9.72 -5.16 -3.83
C ASN A 63 10.70 -4.42 -2.91
N SER A 64 11.71 -3.76 -3.47
CA SER A 64 12.70 -2.99 -2.71
C SER A 64 12.06 -1.82 -1.97
N ALA A 65 11.03 -1.19 -2.54
CA ALA A 65 10.34 -0.07 -1.92
C ALA A 65 9.52 -0.46 -0.69
N LYS A 66 8.96 -1.68 -0.65
CA LYS A 66 8.14 -2.17 0.48
C LYS A 66 8.90 -2.12 1.80
N LYS A 67 10.14 -2.62 1.81
CA LYS A 67 10.99 -2.66 3.01
C LYS A 67 11.33 -1.25 3.49
N VAL A 68 11.82 -0.38 2.59
CA VAL A 68 12.20 0.99 2.95
C VAL A 68 10.99 1.79 3.42
N TYR A 69 9.83 1.62 2.79
CA TYR A 69 8.60 2.27 3.22
C TYR A 69 8.23 1.85 4.64
N ALA A 70 8.19 0.55 4.94
CA ALA A 70 7.88 0.06 6.29
C ALA A 70 8.85 0.60 7.35
N GLU A 71 10.14 0.76 7.02
CA GLU A 71 11.16 1.27 7.96
C GLU A 71 11.14 2.79 8.14
N LYS A 72 10.73 3.56 7.12
CA LYS A 72 10.92 5.02 7.08
C LYS A 72 9.62 5.82 7.00
N CYS A 73 8.52 5.20 6.59
CA CYS A 73 7.29 5.87 6.19
C CYS A 73 6.03 5.27 6.84
N ILE A 74 6.16 4.42 7.86
CA ILE A 74 4.99 3.78 8.49
C ILE A 74 4.02 4.79 9.14
N ASP A 75 4.53 5.94 9.55
CA ASP A 75 3.72 7.03 10.13
C ASP A 75 3.23 8.03 9.07
N TYR A 76 3.51 7.79 7.77
CA TYR A 76 3.10 8.69 6.70
C TYR A 76 1.61 8.52 6.38
N ASP A 77 0.85 9.59 6.56
CA ASP A 77 -0.57 9.66 6.20
C ASP A 77 -0.74 10.40 4.86
N PRO A 78 -1.24 9.74 3.79
CA PRO A 78 -1.50 10.38 2.50
C PRO A 78 -2.75 11.28 2.48
N ASN A 79 -3.57 11.30 3.54
CA ASN A 79 -4.79 12.08 3.68
C ASN A 79 -5.75 11.95 2.48
N LEU A 80 -6.18 10.72 2.20
CA LEU A 80 -6.96 10.40 1.00
C LEU A 80 -8.47 10.46 1.25
N ASN A 81 -9.23 10.90 0.23
CA ASN A 81 -10.67 10.70 0.20
C ASN A 81 -11.00 9.27 -0.24
N ILE A 82 -11.43 8.45 0.73
CA ILE A 82 -11.74 7.02 0.55
C ILE A 82 -13.24 6.71 0.39
N ASP A 83 -14.11 7.69 0.13
CA ASP A 83 -15.56 7.43 0.12
C ASP A 83 -15.98 6.37 -0.91
N LYS A 84 -15.32 6.35 -2.08
CA LYS A 84 -15.56 5.34 -3.12
C LYS A 84 -15.11 3.92 -2.72
N PHE A 85 -14.28 3.80 -1.69
CA PHE A 85 -13.77 2.52 -1.15
C PHE A 85 -14.70 1.92 -0.09
N LYS A 86 -15.62 2.71 0.47
CA LYS A 86 -16.53 2.26 1.55
C LYS A 86 -17.61 1.30 1.05
N THR A 87 -17.95 1.33 -0.24
CA THR A 87 -19.03 0.51 -0.82
C THR A 87 -18.66 -0.05 -2.20
N GLY A 88 -19.10 -1.27 -2.47
CA GLY A 88 -18.90 -1.93 -3.77
C GLY A 88 -18.42 -3.37 -3.64
N GLU A 89 -18.11 -3.95 -4.79
CA GLU A 89 -17.47 -5.27 -4.90
C GLU A 89 -16.02 -5.07 -5.31
N PHE A 90 -15.14 -5.86 -4.71
CA PHE A 90 -13.71 -5.67 -4.81
C PHE A 90 -12.99 -6.99 -4.97
N SER A 91 -11.86 -6.96 -5.68
CA SER A 91 -10.83 -8.00 -5.64
C SER A 91 -9.58 -7.46 -4.97
N LEU A 92 -9.00 -8.21 -4.04
CA LEU A 92 -7.73 -7.92 -3.39
C LEU A 92 -6.67 -8.88 -3.89
N GLU A 93 -5.58 -8.35 -4.42
CA GLU A 93 -4.36 -9.08 -4.71
C GLU A 93 -3.30 -8.75 -3.65
N ILE A 94 -2.77 -9.78 -2.98
CA ILE A 94 -1.67 -9.59 -2.04
C ILE A 94 -0.36 -9.47 -2.82
N LEU A 95 0.40 -8.40 -2.58
CA LEU A 95 1.70 -8.17 -3.21
C LEU A 95 2.79 -9.05 -2.56
N SER A 96 2.66 -10.35 -2.66
CA SER A 96 3.63 -11.35 -2.19
C SER A 96 4.13 -12.21 -3.36
N ASN A 97 5.00 -13.18 -3.07
CA ASN A 97 5.40 -14.17 -4.07
C ASN A 97 4.26 -15.14 -4.42
N GLU A 98 3.27 -15.24 -3.54
CA GLU A 98 2.06 -16.02 -3.75
C GLU A 98 1.00 -15.11 -4.39
N ASN A 99 0.53 -15.48 -5.57
CA ASN A 99 -0.51 -14.76 -6.31
C ASN A 99 -1.90 -15.02 -5.71
N LEU A 100 -2.09 -14.61 -4.45
CA LEU A 100 -3.34 -14.77 -3.73
C LEU A 100 -4.30 -13.64 -4.08
N VAL A 101 -5.46 -14.01 -4.62
CA VAL A 101 -6.53 -13.08 -4.98
C VAL A 101 -7.81 -13.44 -4.23
N TYR A 102 -8.36 -12.47 -3.51
CA TYR A 102 -9.58 -12.59 -2.72
C TYR A 102 -10.67 -11.69 -3.32
N LYS A 103 -11.94 -12.09 -3.17
CA LYS A 103 -13.08 -11.24 -3.48
C LYS A 103 -13.84 -10.91 -2.21
N PHE A 104 -14.24 -9.66 -2.10
CA PHE A 104 -15.06 -9.20 -0.99
C PHE A 104 -16.05 -8.13 -1.43
N LYS A 105 -17.11 -7.95 -0.66
CA LYS A 105 -18.13 -6.94 -0.88
C LYS A 105 -18.22 -6.04 0.34
N ARG A 106 -18.44 -4.75 0.11
CA ARG A 106 -18.74 -3.79 1.17
C ARG A 106 -20.10 -3.16 0.96
N LYS A 107 -20.87 -3.13 2.04
CA LYS A 107 -22.13 -2.41 2.14
C LYS A 107 -22.10 -1.62 3.44
N ASN A 108 -21.90 -0.31 3.32
CA ASN A 108 -21.64 0.58 4.45
C ASN A 108 -20.42 0.09 5.26
N ASP A 109 -20.52 0.06 6.58
CA ASP A 109 -19.44 -0.36 7.49
C ASP A 109 -19.39 -1.87 7.71
N ILE A 110 -19.75 -2.66 6.69
CA ILE A 110 -19.71 -4.13 6.75
C ILE A 110 -18.99 -4.67 5.53
N GLN A 111 -18.01 -5.53 5.78
CA GLN A 111 -17.31 -6.33 4.78
C GLN A 111 -17.82 -7.77 4.80
N TYR A 112 -18.03 -8.32 3.61
CA TYR A 112 -18.46 -9.70 3.36
C TYR A 112 -17.38 -10.39 2.53
N GLU A 113 -16.89 -11.52 3.01
CA GLU A 113 -15.86 -12.32 2.35
C GLU A 113 -16.35 -13.75 2.19
N SER A 114 -15.97 -14.41 1.10
CA SER A 114 -16.25 -15.83 0.89
C SER A 114 -14.94 -16.61 0.88
N TYR A 115 -14.82 -17.59 1.75
CA TYR A 115 -13.65 -18.48 1.80
C TYR A 115 -14.10 -19.92 2.11
N LYS A 116 -13.75 -20.88 1.23
CA LYS A 116 -14.16 -22.29 1.31
C LYS A 116 -15.68 -22.46 1.52
N ASP A 117 -16.47 -21.82 0.65
CA ASP A 117 -17.95 -21.82 0.68
C ASP A 117 -18.60 -21.27 1.96
N LYS A 118 -17.81 -20.68 2.86
CA LYS A 118 -18.29 -19.98 4.06
C LYS A 118 -18.25 -18.47 3.83
N ILE A 119 -19.29 -17.80 4.29
CA ILE A 119 -19.37 -16.33 4.28
C ILE A 119 -18.89 -15.83 5.65
N TYR A 120 -17.88 -14.98 5.63
CA TYR A 120 -17.34 -14.27 6.78
C TYR A 120 -17.78 -12.81 6.70
N THR A 121 -18.09 -12.23 7.86
CA THR A 121 -18.59 -10.86 7.92
C THR A 121 -17.91 -10.11 9.04
N GLY A 122 -17.41 -8.92 8.73
CA GLY A 122 -16.73 -8.06 9.68
C GLY A 122 -17.27 -6.64 9.62
N LYS A 123 -17.43 -6.02 10.81
CA LYS A 123 -17.72 -4.59 10.91
C LYS A 123 -16.44 -3.80 10.65
N ILE A 124 -16.50 -2.87 9.72
CA ILE A 124 -15.44 -1.91 9.46
C ILE A 124 -15.54 -0.79 10.51
N VAL A 125 -14.42 -0.48 11.15
CA VAL A 125 -14.30 0.69 12.02
C VAL A 125 -13.29 1.62 11.36
N TRP A 126 -13.79 2.71 10.78
CA TRP A 126 -12.97 3.77 10.19
C TRP A 126 -12.33 4.61 11.29
N LEU A 127 -11.02 4.80 11.20
CA LEU A 127 -10.22 5.54 12.20
C LEU A 127 -9.89 6.96 11.73
N GLY A 128 -10.09 7.27 10.44
CA GLY A 128 -9.75 8.55 9.82
C GLY A 128 -8.67 8.37 8.74
N SER A 129 -8.57 9.31 7.81
CA SER A 129 -7.53 9.37 6.78
C SER A 129 -7.28 8.13 5.89
N GLY A 130 -8.22 7.18 5.85
CA GLY A 130 -8.04 5.93 5.12
C GLY A 130 -7.64 4.73 5.99
N ASP A 131 -7.44 4.94 7.28
CA ASP A 131 -7.17 3.91 8.28
C ASP A 131 -8.48 3.25 8.74
N TYR A 132 -8.48 1.93 8.83
CA TYR A 132 -9.59 1.15 9.35
C TYR A 132 -9.16 -0.20 9.91
N LYS A 133 -10.02 -0.77 10.75
CA LYS A 133 -9.92 -2.16 11.21
C LYS A 133 -11.19 -2.92 10.91
N ILE A 134 -11.08 -4.23 10.80
CA ILE A 134 -12.23 -5.13 10.61
C ILE A 134 -12.42 -5.92 11.90
N VAL A 135 -13.58 -5.76 12.52
CA VAL A 135 -13.97 -6.48 13.73
C VAL A 135 -14.92 -7.61 13.34
N ALA A 136 -14.47 -8.85 13.48
CA ALA A 136 -15.29 -10.03 13.26
C ALA A 136 -16.53 -10.02 14.16
N ASN A 137 -17.69 -10.38 13.60
CA ASN A 137 -18.91 -10.57 14.37
C ASN A 137 -18.89 -11.90 15.15
N GLN A 138 -19.88 -12.11 16.02
CA GLN A 138 -19.94 -13.30 16.89
C GLN A 138 -19.91 -14.62 16.10
N LYS A 139 -20.71 -14.74 15.04
CA LYS A 139 -20.73 -15.94 14.18
C LYS A 139 -19.37 -16.21 13.53
N THR A 140 -18.65 -15.18 13.11
CA THR A 140 -17.28 -15.34 12.60
C THR A 140 -16.30 -15.74 13.71
N ARG A 141 -16.42 -15.19 14.92
CA ARG A 141 -15.57 -15.58 16.07
C ARG A 141 -15.78 -17.03 16.51
N GLU A 142 -17.00 -17.55 16.40
CA GLU A 142 -17.30 -18.96 16.67
C GLU A 142 -16.61 -19.91 15.67
N ILE A 143 -16.35 -19.44 14.44
CA ILE A 143 -15.68 -20.19 13.39
C ILE A 143 -14.15 -19.95 13.40
N MET A 144 -13.72 -18.78 13.87
CA MET A 144 -12.33 -18.31 13.93
C MET A 144 -12.08 -17.63 15.29
N PRO A 145 -11.69 -18.40 16.33
CA PRO A 145 -11.52 -17.88 17.69
C PRO A 145 -10.37 -16.86 17.80
N GLU A 146 -9.28 -17.11 17.06
CA GLU A 146 -8.17 -16.17 16.94
C GLU A 146 -8.48 -15.17 15.84
N THR A 147 -8.90 -13.97 16.24
CA THR A 147 -9.11 -12.86 15.31
C THR A 147 -7.92 -11.93 15.37
N PRO A 148 -7.01 -11.99 14.38
CA PRO A 148 -5.83 -11.14 14.39
C PRO A 148 -6.23 -9.66 14.40
N GLN A 149 -5.56 -8.88 15.25
CA GLN A 149 -5.74 -7.44 15.30
C GLN A 149 -4.77 -6.79 14.33
N PHE A 150 -5.31 -6.13 13.32
CA PHE A 150 -4.52 -5.40 12.34
C PHE A 150 -5.18 -4.09 11.99
N ILE A 151 -4.36 -3.12 11.57
CA ILE A 151 -4.80 -1.87 10.95
C ILE A 151 -4.58 -2.00 9.45
N ILE A 152 -5.54 -1.51 8.68
CA ILE A 152 -5.37 -1.34 7.24
C ILE A 152 -5.37 0.14 6.94
N ARG A 153 -4.44 0.58 6.11
CA ARG A 153 -4.37 1.94 5.57
C ARG A 153 -4.42 1.93 4.05
N VAL A 154 -5.26 2.79 3.47
CA VAL A 154 -5.21 3.07 2.02
C VAL A 154 -4.09 4.07 1.74
N LEU A 155 -3.13 3.68 0.91
CA LEU A 155 -1.92 4.44 0.61
C LEU A 155 -2.02 5.25 -0.69
N LYS A 156 -2.77 4.74 -1.66
CA LYS A 156 -2.94 5.37 -2.98
C LYS A 156 -4.28 4.99 -3.58
N ILE A 157 -4.89 5.92 -4.31
CA ILE A 157 -6.07 5.70 -5.14
C ILE A 157 -5.72 6.09 -6.57
N GLU A 158 -5.90 5.17 -7.50
CA GLU A 158 -5.74 5.41 -8.94
C GLU A 158 -6.96 4.83 -9.65
N LYS A 159 -7.87 5.71 -10.10
CA LYS A 159 -9.16 5.34 -10.69
C LYS A 159 -9.97 4.40 -9.79
N ASN A 160 -9.97 3.10 -10.09
CA ASN A 160 -10.71 2.05 -9.39
C ASN A 160 -9.77 1.12 -8.60
N GLU A 161 -8.49 1.45 -8.51
CA GLU A 161 -7.47 0.68 -7.82
C GLU A 161 -7.01 1.42 -6.55
N TYR A 162 -6.80 0.66 -5.49
CA TYR A 162 -6.44 1.14 -4.17
C TYR A 162 -5.22 0.34 -3.71
N LEU A 163 -4.07 0.99 -3.51
CA LEU A 163 -2.98 0.37 -2.78
C LEU A 163 -3.29 0.48 -1.30
N TYR A 164 -3.16 -0.63 -0.59
CA TYR A 164 -3.29 -0.64 0.86
C TYR A 164 -2.05 -1.27 1.52
N GLU A 165 -1.90 -1.01 2.81
CA GLU A 165 -1.04 -1.77 3.71
C GLU A 165 -1.88 -2.36 4.84
N LYS A 166 -1.53 -3.58 5.24
CA LYS A 166 -2.01 -4.24 6.44
C LYS A 166 -0.85 -4.27 7.43
N ILE A 167 -1.06 -3.69 8.59
CA ILE A 167 -0.10 -3.59 9.69
C ILE A 167 -0.57 -4.50 10.81
N GLU A 168 0.23 -5.53 11.09
CA GLU A 168 -0.01 -6.52 12.14
C GLU A 168 1.27 -6.64 12.97
N ASP A 169 1.23 -6.14 14.20
CA ASP A 169 2.40 -5.95 15.06
C ASP A 169 3.54 -5.21 14.34
N THR A 170 4.65 -5.90 14.04
CA THR A 170 5.82 -5.36 13.33
C THR A 170 5.85 -5.77 11.85
N GLN A 171 4.82 -6.45 11.34
CA GLN A 171 4.76 -6.93 9.96
C GLN A 171 3.85 -6.05 9.13
N VAL A 172 4.34 -5.66 7.95
CA VAL A 172 3.60 -4.87 6.97
C VAL A 172 3.43 -5.68 5.70
N GLN A 173 2.19 -5.87 5.28
CA GLN A 173 1.82 -6.53 4.03
C GLN A 173 1.13 -5.52 3.11
N PHE A 174 1.49 -5.53 1.83
CA PHE A 174 0.87 -4.65 0.82
C PHE A 174 -0.07 -5.43 -0.10
N GLY A 175 -1.06 -4.76 -0.66
CA GLY A 175 -1.98 -5.34 -1.63
C GLY A 175 -2.63 -4.30 -2.52
N LEU A 176 -3.09 -4.73 -3.67
CA LEU A 176 -3.88 -3.91 -4.57
C LEU A 176 -5.32 -4.38 -4.54
N VAL A 177 -6.20 -3.48 -4.15
CA VAL A 177 -7.64 -3.68 -4.24
C VAL A 177 -8.15 -3.03 -5.51
N LYS A 178 -8.93 -3.76 -6.30
CA LYS A 178 -9.60 -3.25 -7.49
C LYS A 178 -11.10 -3.31 -7.28
N LYS A 179 -11.80 -2.21 -7.53
CA LYS A 179 -13.26 -2.17 -7.56
C LYS A 179 -13.76 -2.81 -8.86
N LEU A 180 -14.69 -3.75 -8.73
CA LEU A 180 -15.29 -4.52 -9.81
C LEU A 180 -16.49 -3.81 -10.43
#